data_AF-A0A260MAC9-F1
#
_entry.id   AF-A0A260MAC9-F1
#
_cell.length_a   1.000
_cell.length_b   1.000
_cell.length_c   1.000
_cell.angle_alpha   90.00
_cell.angle_beta   90.00
_cell.angle_gamma   90.00
#
_symmetry.space_group_name_H-M   'P 1'
#
loop_
_entity.id
_entity.type
_entity.pdbx_description
1 polymer ?
#
loop_
_entity_poly.entity_id
_entity_poly.type
_entity_poly.pdbx_seq_one_letter_code
_entity_poly.pdbx_strand_id
1 'polypeptide(L)'
;MPEPKYKVTDPAVIDLGKFLEAAPLSNGTVANLPGGQNGVTNVLAQSILNWQANVVYDQGEWVSRQDVENTPDFGEVEIRTIGADEAFRLMHRATGIVALEETRDMAWRSLKEKVRAHARVKGDSDGD
;
A
#
# COMPACT_ATOMS: atom_id res chain seq x y z
N MET A 1 0.02 -1.88 -15.98
CA MET A 1 0.42 -1.57 -14.59
C MET A 1 1.94 -1.56 -14.53
N PRO A 2 2.58 -0.68 -13.75
CA PRO A 2 4.03 -0.70 -13.61
C PRO A 2 4.47 -2.05 -13.02
N GLU A 3 5.59 -2.58 -13.49
CA GLU A 3 6.23 -3.75 -12.89
C GLU A 3 7.22 -3.31 -11.80
N PRO A 4 7.53 -4.18 -10.82
CA PRO A 4 8.58 -3.86 -9.85
C PRO A 4 9.90 -3.66 -10.58
N LYS A 5 10.58 -2.54 -10.29
CA LYS A 5 11.92 -2.27 -10.82
C LYS A 5 12.95 -3.23 -10.26
N TYR A 6 12.80 -3.57 -8.98
CA TYR A 6 13.67 -4.51 -8.27
C TYR A 6 12.91 -5.79 -7.92
N LYS A 7 13.51 -6.94 -8.21
CA LYS A 7 13.03 -8.28 -7.84
C LYS A 7 13.73 -8.77 -6.58
N VAL A 8 13.10 -9.67 -5.84
CA VAL A 8 13.65 -10.26 -4.60
C VAL A 8 15.04 -10.89 -4.81
N THR A 9 15.32 -11.35 -6.03
CA THR A 9 16.58 -12.00 -6.42
C THR A 9 17.66 -11.03 -6.87
N ASP A 10 17.38 -9.73 -6.96
CA ASP A 10 18.36 -8.77 -7.47
C ASP A 10 19.49 -8.55 -6.45
N PRO A 11 20.76 -8.38 -6.89
CA PRO A 11 21.88 -8.20 -5.98
C PRO A 11 21.70 -7.07 -4.97
N ALA A 12 21.17 -5.92 -5.41
CA ALA A 12 20.91 -4.78 -4.54
C ALA A 12 19.89 -5.10 -3.42
N VAL A 13 18.89 -5.94 -3.71
CA VAL A 13 17.91 -6.40 -2.73
C VAL A 13 18.55 -7.35 -1.74
N ILE A 14 19.37 -8.29 -2.21
CA ILE A 14 20.08 -9.25 -1.35
C ILE A 14 21.06 -8.53 -0.41
N ASP A 15 21.82 -7.57 -0.93
CA ASP A 15 22.81 -6.83 -0.13
C ASP A 15 22.14 -5.98 0.95
N LEU A 16 21.06 -5.28 0.60
CA LEU A 16 20.26 -4.54 1.57
C LEU A 16 19.56 -5.49 2.57
N GLY A 17 19.06 -6.64 2.11
CA GLY A 17 18.47 -7.67 2.97
C GLY A 17 19.44 -8.13 4.05
N LYS A 18 20.68 -8.48 3.67
CA LYS A 18 21.75 -8.83 4.61
C LYS A 18 22.08 -7.71 5.59
N PHE A 19 22.10 -6.47 5.13
CA PHE A 19 22.27 -5.33 6.02
C PHE A 19 21.15 -5.25 7.06
N LEU A 20 19.90 -5.45 6.65
CA LEU A 20 18.74 -5.44 7.55
C LEU A 20 18.74 -6.59 8.57
N GLU A 21 19.28 -7.76 8.21
CA GLU A 21 19.47 -8.89 9.13
C GLU A 21 20.41 -8.51 10.29
N ALA A 22 21.46 -7.74 10.00
CA ALA A 22 22.51 -7.37 10.94
C ALA A 22 22.43 -5.91 11.44
N ALA A 23 21.33 -5.21 11.17
CA ALA A 23 21.20 -3.79 11.47
C ALA A 23 21.34 -3.53 12.98
N PRO A 24 22.22 -2.60 13.41
CA PRO A 24 22.40 -2.31 14.83
C PRO A 24 21.18 -1.58 15.40
N LEU A 25 20.82 -1.93 16.63
CA LEU A 25 19.75 -1.29 17.40
C LEU A 25 20.35 -0.33 18.44
N SER A 26 19.53 0.61 18.92
CA SER A 26 19.96 1.64 19.90
C SER A 26 20.43 1.08 21.24
N ASN A 27 20.04 -0.16 21.56
CA ASN A 27 20.44 -0.89 22.76
C ASN A 27 21.76 -1.68 22.58
N GLY A 28 22.47 -1.51 21.46
CA GLY A 28 23.74 -2.19 21.18
C GLY A 28 23.61 -3.64 20.70
N THR A 29 22.39 -4.13 20.46
CA THR A 29 22.16 -5.44 19.83
C THR A 29 21.93 -5.29 18.32
N VAL A 30 21.63 -6.39 17.62
CA VAL A 30 21.23 -6.39 16.20
C VAL A 30 19.76 -6.78 16.06
N ALA A 31 19.14 -6.41 14.94
CA ALA A 31 17.74 -6.70 14.67
C ALA A 31 17.44 -8.21 14.55
N ASN A 32 18.37 -8.98 13.99
CA ASN A 32 18.27 -10.44 13.78
C ASN A 32 16.95 -10.85 13.08
N LEU A 33 16.56 -10.09 12.06
CA LEU A 33 15.34 -10.34 11.30
C LEU A 33 15.48 -11.61 10.44
N PRO A 34 14.39 -12.39 10.21
CA PRO A 34 14.44 -13.59 9.39
C PRO A 34 14.97 -13.34 7.98
N GLY A 35 16.13 -13.91 7.69
CA GLY A 35 16.89 -13.68 6.48
C GLY A 35 16.70 -14.68 5.33
N GLY A 36 17.51 -14.52 4.29
CA GLY A 36 17.59 -15.43 3.14
C GLY A 36 16.83 -14.97 1.90
N GLN A 37 16.96 -15.72 0.80
CA GLN A 37 16.42 -15.33 -0.52
C GLN A 37 14.92 -15.05 -0.51
N ASN A 38 14.15 -15.75 0.35
CA ASN A 38 12.72 -15.52 0.56
C ASN A 38 12.42 -15.02 1.99
N GLY A 39 13.44 -14.50 2.67
CA GLY A 39 13.33 -13.95 4.02
C GLY A 39 12.57 -12.64 4.04
N VAL A 40 12.06 -12.27 5.22
CA VAL A 40 11.34 -11.01 5.46
C VAL A 40 12.24 -9.81 5.11
N THR A 41 13.55 -9.92 5.35
CA THR A 41 14.53 -8.87 5.05
C THR A 41 14.67 -8.59 3.56
N ASN A 42 14.64 -9.61 2.70
CA ASN A 42 14.69 -9.43 1.25
C ASN A 42 13.39 -8.83 0.70
N VAL A 43 12.23 -9.23 1.25
CA VAL A 43 10.95 -8.60 0.88
C VAL A 43 10.94 -7.13 1.30
N LEU A 44 11.39 -6.82 2.52
CA LEU A 44 11.50 -5.46 3.02
C LEU A 44 12.47 -4.62 2.17
N ALA A 45 13.63 -5.17 1.83
CA ALA A 45 14.61 -4.54 0.96
C ALA A 45 14.04 -4.26 -0.44
N GLN A 46 13.31 -5.22 -1.02
CA GLN A 46 12.60 -5.03 -2.29
C GLN A 46 11.60 -3.87 -2.20
N SER A 47 10.81 -3.80 -1.12
CA SER A 47 9.85 -2.71 -0.91
C SER A 47 10.54 -1.35 -0.80
N ILE A 48 11.62 -1.24 -0.02
CA ILE A 48 12.39 0.01 0.15
C ILE A 48 12.96 0.50 -1.19
N LEU A 49 13.59 -0.40 -1.96
CA LEU A 49 14.21 -0.04 -3.23
C LEU A 49 13.19 0.33 -4.29
N ASN A 50 12.05 -0.38 -4.37
CA ASN A 50 10.98 -0.02 -5.28
C ASN A 50 10.29 1.31 -4.87
N TRP A 51 10.11 1.57 -3.57
CA TRP A 51 9.60 2.85 -3.09
C TRP A 51 10.45 4.03 -3.54
N GLN A 52 11.79 3.89 -3.44
CA GLN A 52 12.73 4.88 -3.96
C GLN A 52 12.67 5.02 -5.48
N ALA A 53 12.25 3.97 -6.18
CA ALA A 53 12.06 3.93 -7.63
C ALA A 53 10.66 4.36 -8.10
N ASN A 54 9.84 4.97 -7.24
CA ASN A 54 8.47 5.42 -7.56
C ASN A 54 7.50 4.26 -7.92
N VAL A 55 7.76 3.04 -7.42
CA VAL A 55 6.89 1.86 -7.64
C VAL A 55 6.57 1.21 -6.29
N VAL A 56 5.29 0.98 -6.00
CA VAL A 56 4.82 0.48 -4.69
C VAL A 56 3.85 -0.66 -4.90
N TYR A 57 3.88 -1.66 -4.01
CA TYR A 57 2.88 -2.73 -4.00
C TYR A 57 1.71 -2.31 -3.11
N ASP A 58 0.53 -2.09 -3.70
CA ASP A 58 -0.70 -1.69 -3.03
C ASP A 58 -1.83 -2.64 -3.44
N GLN A 59 -2.52 -3.24 -2.46
CA GLN A 59 -3.72 -4.08 -2.69
C GLN A 59 -3.56 -5.23 -3.70
N GLY A 60 -2.38 -5.84 -3.75
CA GLY A 60 -2.10 -6.98 -4.62
C GLY A 60 -1.51 -6.59 -5.98
N GLU A 61 -1.33 -5.29 -6.25
CA GLU A 61 -0.86 -4.77 -7.52
C GLU A 61 0.30 -3.79 -7.34
N TRP A 62 1.15 -3.68 -8.35
CA TRP A 62 2.19 -2.67 -8.39
C TRP A 62 1.63 -1.38 -9.02
N VAL A 63 1.78 -0.26 -8.31
CA VAL A 63 1.29 1.08 -8.66
C VAL A 63 2.42 2.11 -8.55
N SER A 64 2.23 3.31 -9.10
CA SER A 64 3.23 4.37 -8.89
C SER A 64 3.17 4.89 -7.45
N ARG A 65 4.32 5.31 -6.88
CA ARG A 65 4.30 5.94 -5.54
C ARG A 65 3.47 7.21 -5.55
N GLN A 66 3.54 7.98 -6.63
CA GLN A 66 2.71 9.16 -6.83
C GLN A 66 1.20 8.85 -6.74
N ASP A 67 0.72 7.71 -7.24
CA ASP A 67 -0.69 7.31 -7.06
C ASP A 67 -1.05 7.05 -5.59
N VAL A 68 -0.12 6.50 -4.82
CA VAL A 68 -0.30 6.28 -3.38
C VAL A 68 -0.24 7.60 -2.61
N GLU A 69 0.72 8.46 -2.89
CA GLU A 69 0.89 9.77 -2.25
C GLU A 69 -0.26 10.74 -2.60
N ASN A 70 -0.81 10.65 -3.80
CA ASN A 70 -1.99 11.39 -4.23
C ASN A 70 -3.31 10.75 -3.78
N THR A 71 -3.25 9.60 -3.10
CA THR A 71 -4.44 9.03 -2.51
C THR A 71 -4.88 9.96 -1.38
N PRO A 72 -6.11 10.49 -1.41
CA PRO A 72 -6.59 11.39 -0.36
C PRO A 72 -6.44 10.72 1.00
N ASP A 73 -6.07 11.50 2.02
CA ASP A 73 -6.19 11.04 3.39
C ASP A 73 -7.65 10.56 3.58
N PHE A 74 -7.83 9.28 3.90
CA PHE A 74 -9.17 8.67 3.95
C PHE A 74 -10.01 9.23 5.10
N GLY A 75 -9.46 10.14 5.90
CA GLY A 75 -10.17 10.83 6.96
C GLY A 75 -11.00 9.86 7.80
N GLU A 76 -12.19 10.31 8.21
CA GLU A 76 -13.16 9.41 8.84
C GLU A 76 -13.92 8.59 7.78
N VAL A 77 -13.77 7.26 7.85
CA VAL A 77 -14.61 6.32 7.12
C VAL A 77 -15.66 5.74 8.06
N GLU A 78 -16.92 5.88 7.68
CA GLU A 78 -18.01 5.24 8.38
C GLU A 78 -18.19 3.81 7.86
N ILE A 79 -18.14 2.84 8.78
CA ILE A 79 -18.29 1.42 8.48
C ILE A 79 -19.63 0.94 9.05
N ARG A 80 -20.47 0.34 8.21
CA ARG A 80 -21.69 -0.36 8.63
C ARG A 80 -21.71 -1.76 8.06
N THR A 81 -22.04 -2.74 8.90
CA THR A 81 -22.39 -4.08 8.44
C THR A 81 -23.88 -4.18 8.16
N ILE A 82 -24.23 -4.88 7.09
CA ILE A 82 -25.60 -5.11 6.66
C ILE A 82 -25.86 -6.61 6.80
N GLY A 83 -26.86 -6.96 7.61
CA GLY A 83 -27.31 -8.32 7.89
C GLY A 83 -26.20 -9.23 8.42
N ALA A 84 -26.05 -9.40 9.73
CA ALA A 84 -25.12 -10.38 10.34
C ALA A 84 -23.77 -10.63 9.60
N ASP A 85 -23.12 -9.56 9.12
CA ASP A 85 -21.87 -9.55 8.34
C ASP A 85 -21.94 -10.13 6.91
N GLU A 86 -23.12 -10.16 6.28
CA GLU A 86 -23.34 -10.52 4.87
C GLU A 86 -22.76 -9.49 3.90
N ALA A 87 -22.74 -8.21 4.28
CA ALA A 87 -22.10 -7.16 3.50
C ALA A 87 -21.57 -6.00 4.36
N PHE A 88 -20.55 -5.32 3.84
CA PHE A 88 -19.88 -4.19 4.45
C PHE A 88 -20.08 -2.94 3.61
N ARG A 89 -20.75 -1.95 4.18
CA ARG A 89 -20.92 -0.61 3.61
C ARG A 89 -19.93 0.34 4.24
N LEU A 90 -18.98 0.82 3.45
CA LEU A 90 -18.01 1.84 3.85
C LEU A 90 -18.34 3.16 3.16
N MET A 91 -18.29 4.27 3.89
CA MET A 91 -18.53 5.60 3.35
C MET A 91 -17.40 6.54 3.75
N HIS A 92 -16.74 7.12 2.75
CA HIS A 92 -15.76 8.17 2.96
C HIS A 92 -16.50 9.48 3.29
N ARG A 93 -16.41 9.96 4.53
CA ARG A 93 -17.23 11.10 4.97
C ARG A 93 -16.94 12.38 4.20
N ALA A 94 -15.68 12.65 3.88
CA ALA A 94 -15.29 13.88 3.23
C ALA A 94 -15.84 14.01 1.79
N THR A 95 -15.98 12.90 1.05
CA THR A 95 -16.49 12.92 -0.34
C THR A 95 -17.90 12.36 -0.48
N GLY A 96 -18.46 11.72 0.53
CA GLY A 96 -19.75 11.03 0.48
C GLY A 96 -19.74 9.74 -0.35
N ILE A 97 -18.59 9.31 -0.87
CA ILE A 97 -18.46 8.11 -1.71
C ILE A 97 -18.68 6.86 -0.86
N VAL A 98 -19.42 5.90 -1.42
CA VAL A 98 -19.79 4.66 -0.74
C VAL A 98 -19.27 3.44 -1.50
N ALA A 99 -18.74 2.47 -0.76
CA ALA A 99 -18.49 1.11 -1.22
C ALA A 99 -19.36 0.13 -0.44
N LEU A 100 -19.89 -0.88 -1.14
CA LEU A 100 -20.68 -1.96 -0.56
C LEU A 100 -20.17 -3.26 -1.17
N GLU A 101 -19.58 -4.12 -0.35
CA GLU A 101 -19.01 -5.39 -0.80
C GLU A 101 -19.25 -6.47 0.26
N GLU A 102 -19.14 -7.74 -0.12
CA GLU A 102 -19.39 -8.90 0.75
C GLU A 102 -18.35 -9.02 1.89
N THR A 103 -17.15 -8.49 1.69
CA THR A 103 -16.08 -8.52 2.69
C THR A 103 -15.56 -7.12 2.99
N ARG A 104 -15.07 -6.94 4.22
CA ARG A 104 -14.48 -5.67 4.66
C ARG A 104 -13.30 -5.23 3.78
N ASP A 105 -12.44 -6.18 3.40
CA ASP A 105 -11.24 -5.88 2.60
C ASP A 105 -11.61 -5.47 1.17
N MET A 106 -12.58 -6.15 0.56
CA MET A 106 -13.12 -5.74 -0.74
C MET A 106 -13.76 -4.36 -0.65
N ALA A 107 -14.54 -4.09 0.40
CA ALA A 107 -15.19 -2.79 0.58
C ALA A 107 -14.18 -1.66 0.72
N TRP A 108 -13.07 -1.89 1.42
CA TRP A 108 -11.96 -0.94 1.48
C TRP A 108 -11.33 -0.72 0.12
N ARG A 109 -10.99 -1.78 -0.61
CA ARG A 109 -10.43 -1.69 -1.97
C ARG A 109 -11.33 -0.88 -2.91
N SER A 110 -12.60 -1.26 -2.98
CA SER A 110 -13.65 -0.59 -3.77
C SER A 110 -13.79 0.89 -3.37
N LEU A 111 -13.75 1.21 -2.07
CA LEU A 111 -13.81 2.60 -1.60
C LEU A 111 -12.58 3.38 -2.06
N LYS A 112 -11.36 2.82 -1.93
CA LYS A 112 -10.14 3.51 -2.32
C LYS A 112 -10.10 3.81 -3.80
N GLU A 113 -10.45 2.84 -4.63
CA GLU A 113 -10.52 3.01 -6.09
C GLU A 113 -11.49 4.12 -6.47
N LYS A 114 -12.70 4.14 -5.88
CA LYS A 114 -13.71 5.17 -6.14
C LYS A 114 -13.28 6.57 -5.68
N VAL A 115 -12.67 6.69 -4.50
CA VAL A 115 -12.19 7.97 -3.96
C VAL A 115 -11.03 8.51 -4.81
N ARG A 116 -10.08 7.66 -5.23
CA ARG A 116 -9.00 8.03 -6.16
C ARG A 116 -9.55 8.52 -7.50
N ALA A 117 -10.52 7.81 -8.07
CA ALA A 117 -11.14 8.20 -9.33
C ALA A 117 -11.83 9.58 -9.21
N HIS A 118 -12.53 9.84 -8.11
CA HIS A 118 -13.16 11.14 -7.85
C HIS A 118 -12.15 12.29 -7.69
N ALA A 119 -11.03 12.05 -6.99
CA ALA A 119 -9.99 13.05 -6.82
C ALA A 119 -9.34 13.46 -8.16
N ARG A 120 -9.11 12.49 -9.05
CA ARG A 120 -8.56 12.76 -10.41
C ARG A 120 -9.51 13.65 -11.23
N VAL A 121 -10.80 13.34 -11.23
CA VAL A 121 -11.81 14.14 -11.96
C VAL A 121 -11.88 15.58 -11.45
N LYS A 122 -11.83 15.78 -10.12
CA LYS A 122 -11.87 17.12 -9.53
C LYS A 122 -10.63 17.95 -9.89
N GLY A 123 -9.45 17.33 -9.92
CA GLY A 123 -8.21 18.00 -10.29
C GLY A 123 -8.19 18.51 -11.74
N ASP A 124 -8.84 17.79 -12.66
CA ASP A 124 -8.96 18.20 -14.07
C ASP A 124 -9.99 19.33 -14.28
N SER A 125 -11.04 19.41 -13.44
CA SER A 125 -12.07 20.44 -13.54
C SER A 125 -11.70 21.80 -12.93
N ASP A 126 -10.74 21.83 -12.00
CA ASP A 126 -10.25 23.07 -11.37
C ASP A 126 -9.06 23.70 -12.14
N GLY A 127 -8.71 23.15 -13.32
CA GLY A 127 -7.58 23.54 -14.16
C GLY A 127 -7.90 24.36 -15.43
N ASP A 128 -9.17 24.75 -15.63
CA ASP A 128 -9.66 25.67 -16.67
C ASP A 128 -10.06 27.03 -16.09
#